data_AF-A0A4Q6B0T4-F1
#
_entry.id   AF-A0A4Q6B0T4-F1
#
_cell.length_a   1.000
_cell.length_b   1.000
_cell.length_c   1.000
_cell.angle_alpha   90.00
_cell.angle_beta   90.00
_cell.angle_gamma   90.00
#
_symmetry.space_group_name_H-M   'P 1'
#
loop_
_entity.id
_entity.type
_entity.pdbx_description
1 polymer ?
#
loop_
_entity_poly.entity_id
_entity_poly.type
_entity_poly.pdbx_seq_one_letter_code
_entity_poly.pdbx_strand_id
1 'polypeptide(L)' 'FDQIHAAGNTVILVTHEEDIAAHARRIIRLKDGLVETDLSRQSQV' A
#
# COMPACT_ATOMS: atom_id res chain seq x y z
N PHE A 1 -0.57 -11.69 0.82
CA PHE A 1 0.54 -10.90 0.24
C PHE A 1 1.70 -10.73 1.23
N ASP A 2 1.44 -10.81 2.53
CA ASP A 2 2.46 -10.65 3.58
C ASP A 2 3.64 -11.63 3.47
N GLN A 3 3.40 -12.90 3.18
CA GLN A 3 4.48 -13.90 3.02
C GLN A 3 5.40 -13.58 1.84
N ILE A 4 4.82 -13.11 0.73
CA ILE A 4 5.57 -12.75 -0.49
C ILE A 4 6.43 -11.51 -0.22
N HIS A 5 5.85 -10.54 0.50
CA HIS A 5 6.57 -9.35 0.92
C HIS A 5 7.66 -9.67 1.96
N ALA A 6 7.39 -10.56 2.91
CA ALA A 6 8.33 -11.04 3.91
C ALA A 6 9.50 -11.82 3.29
N ALA A 7 9.29 -12.45 2.13
CA ALA A 7 10.34 -13.07 1.33
C ALA A 7 11.25 -12.04 0.61
N GLY A 8 11.08 -10.74 0.85
CA GLY A 8 11.91 -9.67 0.28
C GLY A 8 11.39 -9.08 -1.03
N ASN A 9 10.22 -9.51 -1.51
CA ASN A 9 9.66 -8.99 -2.75
C ASN A 9 8.93 -7.66 -2.52
N THR A 10 9.03 -6.77 -3.50
CA THR A 10 8.18 -5.59 -3.60
C THR A 10 6.84 -6.00 -4.19
N VAL A 11 5.75 -5.76 -3.45
CA VAL A 11 4.39 -6.11 -3.86
C VAL A 11 3.59 -4.82 -4.07
N ILE A 12 2.95 -4.71 -5.23
CA ILE A 12 1.98 -3.65 -5.53
C ILE A 12 0.61 -4.31 -5.67
N LEU A 13 -0.36 -3.85 -4.87
CA LEU A 13 -1.73 -4.35 -4.88
C LEU A 13 -2.68 -3.18 -5.13
N VAL A 14 -3.60 -3.36 -6.08
CA VAL A 14 -4.67 -2.40 -6.36
C VAL A 14 -5.97 -3.00 -5.85
N THR A 15 -6.66 -2.26 -4.98
CA THR A 15 -7.94 -2.66 -4.40
C THR A 15 -8.83 -1.44 -4.18
N HIS A 16 -10.15 -1.64 -4.18
CA HIS A 16 -11.12 -0.64 -3.74
C HIS A 16 -11.50 -0.80 -2.26
N GLU A 17 -10.98 -1.83 -1.58
CA GLU A 17 -11.29 -2.14 -0.19
C GLU A 17 -10.29 -1.44 0.75
N GLU A 18 -10.79 -0.60 1.65
CA GLU A 18 -9.94 0.26 2.50
C GLU A 18 -9.19 -0.52 3.58
N ASP A 19 -9.79 -1.59 4.10
CA ASP A 19 -9.21 -2.49 5.08
C ASP A 19 -7.99 -3.22 4.50
N ILE A 20 -8.08 -3.75 3.28
CA ILE A 20 -6.97 -4.39 2.58
C ILE A 20 -5.82 -3.38 2.36
N ALA A 21 -6.13 -2.16 1.92
CA ALA A 21 -5.14 -1.09 1.80
C ALA A 21 -4.51 -0.73 3.16
N ALA A 22 -5.29 -0.77 4.24
CA ALA A 22 -4.85 -0.52 5.60
C ALA A 22 -3.85 -1.56 6.14
N HIS A 23 -3.60 -2.67 5.46
CA HIS A 23 -2.48 -3.58 5.78
C HIS A 23 -1.15 -3.22 5.08
N ALA A 24 -1.17 -2.34 4.07
CA ALA A 24 0.03 -2.00 3.30
C ALA A 24 0.95 -0.97 4.00
N ARG A 25 2.27 -1.07 3.79
CA ARG A 25 3.24 -0.07 4.31
C ARG A 25 3.11 1.30 3.64
N ARG A 26 2.62 1.36 2.40
CA ARG A 26 2.35 2.60 1.66
C ARG A 26 1.00 2.48 0.98
N ILE A 27 0.19 3.52 1.07
CA ILE A 27 -1.11 3.63 0.41
C ILE A 27 -1.05 4.83 -0.52
N ILE A 28 -1.32 4.61 -1.80
CA ILE A 28 -1.42 5.66 -2.81
C ILE A 28 -2.85 5.67 -3.31
N ARG A 29 -3.55 6.81 -3.21
CA ARG A 29 -4.87 6.99 -3.83
C ARG A 29 -4.70 7.73 -5.14
N LEU A 30 -5.33 7.18 -6.17
CA LEU A 30 -5.36 7.78 -7.50
C LEU A 30 -6.76 8.30 -7.78
N LYS A 31 -6.84 9.49 -8.37
CA LYS A 31 -8.09 10.08 -8.86
C LYS A 31 -7.82 10.83 -10.16
N ASP A 32 -8.62 10.54 -11.18
CA ASP A 32 -8.49 11.15 -12.51
C ASP A 32 -7.07 11.07 -13.10
N GLY A 33 -6.36 9.97 -12.82
CA GLY A 33 -4.98 9.74 -13.28
C GLY A 33 -3.89 10.48 -12.51
N LEU A 34 -4.27 11.21 -11.45
CA LEU A 34 -3.36 11.93 -10.57
C LEU A 34 -3.26 11.25 -9.20
N VAL A 35 -2.12 11.42 -8.53
CA VAL A 35 -1.96 11.00 -7.13
C VAL A 35 -2.69 12.00 -6.25
N GLU A 36 -3.77 11.55 -5.63
CA GLU A 36 -4.56 12.36 -4.68
C GLU A 36 -3.90 12.35 -3.30
N THR A 37 -3.46 11.18 -2.82
CA THR A 37 -2.77 11.04 -1.53
C THR A 37 -1.68 10.00 -1.60
N ASP A 38 -0.56 10.27 -0.92
CA ASP A 38 0.53 9.32 -0.70
C ASP A 38 0.83 9.22 0.80
N LEU A 39 0.53 8.08 1.39
CA LEU A 39 0.73 7.83 2.81
C LEU A 39 1.73 6.70 2.97
N SER A 40 2.92 7.01 3.48
CA SER A 40 3.87 6.00 3.94
C SER A 40 3.75 5.81 5.44
N ARG A 41 3.39 4.59 5.86
CA ARG A 41 3.54 4.16 7.24
C ARG A 41 4.96 3.65 7.38
N GLN A 42 5.88 4.57 7.67
CA GLN A 42 7.14 4.18 8.27
C GLN A 42 6.78 3.56 9.62
N SER A 43 7.01 2.26 9.77
CA SER A 43 7.05 1.66 11.09
C SER A 43 7.99 2.51 11.94
N GLN A 44 7.46 3.16 12.97
CA GLN A 44 8.29 3.47 14.13
C GLN A 44 8.87 2.14 14.62
N VAL A 45 10.16 2.19 14.98
CA VAL A 45 11.11 1.14 15.41
C VAL A 45 11.60 0.13 14.36
#